data_AF-A0A1M4NB17-F1
#
_entry.id   AF-A0A1M4NB17-F1
#
_cell.length_a   1.000
_cell.length_b   1.000
_cell.length_c   1.000
_cell.angle_alpha   90.00
_cell.angle_beta   90.00
_cell.angle_gamma   90.00
#
_symmetry.space_group_name_H-M   'P 1'
#
loop_
_entity.id
_entity.type
_entity.pdbx_description
1 polymer ?
#
loop_
_entity_poly.entity_id
_entity_poly.type
_entity_poly.pdbx_seq_one_letter_code
_entity_poly.pdbx_strand_id
1 'polypeptide(L)'
;MALNKAISYLGIAYFTDNIDKSAYKEAVKGLTNSNPIFENINFGKGIDTKSIVTNRVKKDFKSDIKNGLARGERSIRNYKRTFPLLTRGRDLSFYYDGDDIKIKWVNKITFKVLLGHRFNKNDLELRTFLANVIDKRYKVCESSIEIVDKTLILNLSVDIPINKKMSLFLIEL
;
A
#
# COMPACT_ATOMS: atom_id res chain seq x y z
N MET A 1 -15.15 2.68 2.24
CA MET A 1 -16.10 2.40 3.33
C MET A 1 -15.41 1.77 4.55
N ALA A 2 -14.68 0.66 4.41
CA ALA A 2 -13.99 0.00 5.53
C ALA A 2 -12.99 0.91 6.27
N LEU A 3 -12.17 1.68 5.54
CA LEU A 3 -11.22 2.64 6.12
C LEU A 3 -11.92 3.70 7.00
N ASN A 4 -13.00 4.31 6.51
CA ASN A 4 -13.78 5.30 7.27
C ASN A 4 -14.47 4.67 8.49
N LYS A 5 -15.04 3.46 8.39
CA LYS A 5 -15.60 2.79 9.57
C LYS A 5 -14.55 2.51 10.65
N ALA A 6 -13.37 2.05 10.24
CA ALA A 6 -12.27 1.75 11.15
C ALA A 6 -11.63 3.01 11.78
N ILE A 7 -11.48 4.10 11.02
CA ILE A 7 -10.97 5.37 11.59
C ILE A 7 -11.98 5.97 12.57
N SER A 8 -13.28 5.91 12.27
CA SER A 8 -14.33 6.36 13.19
C SER A 8 -14.38 5.52 14.46
N TYR A 9 -14.22 4.20 14.36
CA TYR A 9 -14.14 3.31 15.52
C TYR A 9 -13.00 3.70 16.48
N LEU A 10 -11.79 3.96 15.96
CA LEU A 10 -10.68 4.44 16.79
C LEU A 10 -10.90 5.86 17.30
N GLY A 11 -11.50 6.73 16.48
CA GLY A 11 -11.82 8.10 16.85
C GLY A 11 -12.79 8.20 18.02
N ILE A 12 -13.88 7.42 17.98
CA ILE A 12 -14.85 7.33 19.08
C ILE A 12 -14.13 6.90 20.35
N ALA A 13 -13.41 5.77 20.31
CA ALA A 13 -12.69 5.26 21.48
C ALA A 13 -11.63 6.24 22.02
N TYR A 14 -11.02 7.05 21.16
CA TYR A 14 -10.06 8.07 21.57
C TYR A 14 -10.71 9.27 22.26
N PHE A 15 -11.90 9.70 21.81
CA PHE A 15 -12.57 10.88 22.34
C PHE A 15 -13.52 10.57 23.50
N THR A 16 -14.04 9.35 23.61
CA THR A 16 -14.87 8.94 24.76
C THR A 16 -14.05 8.71 26.03
N ASP A 17 -12.74 8.54 25.89
CA ASP A 17 -11.88 8.11 26.97
C ASP A 17 -11.08 9.28 27.56
N ASN A 18 -10.96 9.28 28.89
CA ASN A 18 -10.24 10.30 29.65
C ASN A 18 -8.72 10.01 29.69
N ILE A 19 -8.00 10.76 30.54
CA ILE A 19 -6.53 10.87 30.67
C ILE A 19 -5.72 9.56 30.44
N ASP A 20 -6.22 8.39 30.84
CA ASP A 20 -5.47 7.11 30.79
C ASP A 20 -5.47 6.39 29.42
N LYS A 21 -6.36 6.79 28.50
CA LYS A 21 -6.48 6.24 27.13
C LYS A 21 -6.55 4.71 27.08
N SER A 22 -7.17 4.07 28.08
CA SER A 22 -7.33 2.62 28.19
C SER A 22 -8.25 2.06 27.09
N ALA A 23 -9.41 2.67 26.87
CA ALA A 23 -10.36 2.30 25.83
C ALA A 23 -9.77 2.47 24.42
N TYR A 24 -8.96 3.51 24.19
CA TYR A 24 -8.24 3.63 22.92
C TYR A 24 -7.25 2.47 22.71
N LYS A 25 -6.47 2.10 23.73
CA LYS A 25 -5.53 0.97 23.63
C LYS A 25 -6.26 -0.35 23.36
N GLU A 26 -7.40 -0.56 24.02
CA GLU A 26 -8.26 -1.72 23.78
C GLU A 26 -8.87 -1.71 22.39
N ALA A 27 -9.37 -0.57 21.91
CA ALA A 27 -9.88 -0.43 20.56
C ALA A 27 -8.81 -0.73 19.50
N VAL A 28 -7.57 -0.25 19.70
CA VAL A 28 -6.45 -0.57 18.80
C VAL A 28 -6.13 -2.06 18.79
N LYS A 29 -6.21 -2.75 19.94
CA LYS A 29 -6.03 -4.19 20.04
C LYS A 29 -7.18 -4.96 19.37
N GLY A 30 -8.42 -4.54 19.63
CA GLY A 30 -9.65 -5.13 19.11
C GLY A 30 -9.89 -4.87 17.62
N LEU A 31 -9.21 -3.88 17.03
CA LEU A 31 -9.25 -3.63 15.58
C LEU A 31 -8.45 -4.70 14.83
N THR A 32 -9.07 -5.86 14.63
CA THR A 32 -8.55 -7.02 13.91
C THR A 32 -9.44 -7.35 12.70
N ASN A 33 -9.07 -8.36 11.91
CA ASN A 33 -9.81 -8.76 10.71
C ASN A 33 -11.22 -9.29 10.99
N SER A 34 -11.46 -9.75 12.22
CA SER A 34 -12.74 -10.28 12.68
C SER A 34 -13.60 -9.22 13.37
N ASN A 35 -13.17 -7.95 13.38
CA ASN A 35 -13.91 -6.91 14.07
C ASN A 35 -15.31 -6.70 13.43
N PRO A 36 -16.39 -6.64 14.23
CA PRO A 36 -17.77 -6.48 13.75
C PRO A 36 -18.00 -5.25 12.88
N ILE A 37 -17.18 -4.20 12.97
CA ILE A 37 -17.31 -3.01 12.10
C ILE A 37 -17.20 -3.34 10.60
N PHE A 38 -16.63 -4.49 10.26
CA PHE A 38 -16.49 -5.00 8.91
C PHE A 38 -17.63 -5.92 8.47
N GLU A 39 -18.58 -6.23 9.36
CA GLU A 39 -19.83 -6.89 9.00
C GLU A 39 -20.61 -5.98 8.04
N ASN A 40 -21.15 -6.56 6.96
CA ASN A 40 -21.83 -5.86 5.87
C ASN A 40 -20.94 -5.06 4.90
N ILE A 41 -19.63 -5.35 4.84
CA ILE A 41 -18.76 -4.85 3.77
C ILE A 41 -18.40 -5.99 2.83
N ASN A 42 -18.70 -5.82 1.55
CA ASN A 42 -18.24 -6.76 0.53
C ASN A 42 -16.77 -6.50 0.20
N PHE A 43 -15.91 -7.49 0.47
CA PHE A 43 -14.48 -7.43 0.19
C PHE A 43 -14.14 -8.27 -1.05
N GLY A 44 -13.13 -7.84 -1.80
CA GLY A 44 -12.62 -8.62 -2.93
C GLY A 44 -12.13 -9.99 -2.50
N LYS A 45 -12.40 -11.02 -3.31
CA LYS A 45 -11.94 -12.39 -3.05
C LYS A 45 -10.43 -12.50 -3.33
N GLY A 46 -9.71 -13.22 -2.48
CA GLY A 46 -8.28 -13.51 -2.66
C GLY A 46 -7.33 -12.38 -2.26
N ILE A 47 -7.81 -11.28 -1.69
CA ILE A 47 -7.01 -10.19 -1.15
C ILE A 47 -7.26 -10.03 0.35
N ASP A 48 -6.20 -9.86 1.15
CA ASP A 48 -6.30 -9.67 2.60
C ASP A 48 -6.63 -8.20 2.96
N THR A 49 -7.74 -7.70 2.39
CA THR A 49 -8.12 -6.28 2.49
C THR A 49 -8.37 -5.86 3.94
N LYS A 50 -8.96 -6.72 4.78
CA LYS A 50 -9.27 -6.39 6.18
C LYS A 50 -7.99 -6.09 6.97
N SER A 51 -6.96 -6.92 6.81
CA SER A 51 -5.69 -6.70 7.50
C SER A 51 -4.96 -5.45 6.99
N ILE A 52 -5.00 -5.20 5.68
CA ILE A 52 -4.39 -4.01 5.10
C ILE A 52 -5.09 -2.75 5.63
N VAL A 53 -6.43 -2.74 5.67
CA VAL A 53 -7.23 -1.65 6.22
C VAL A 53 -6.91 -1.39 7.68
N THR A 54 -6.89 -2.42 8.54
CA THR A 54 -6.60 -2.25 9.97
C THR A 54 -5.20 -1.71 10.20
N ASN A 55 -4.19 -2.25 9.51
CA ASN A 55 -2.81 -1.78 9.61
C ASN A 55 -2.66 -0.33 9.13
N ARG A 56 -3.31 0.02 8.02
CA ARG A 56 -3.28 1.39 7.47
C ARG A 56 -3.89 2.38 8.46
N VAL A 57 -5.08 2.08 8.97
CA VAL A 57 -5.80 2.94 9.91
C VAL A 57 -5.02 3.15 11.21
N LYS A 58 -4.40 2.09 11.76
CA LYS A 58 -3.55 2.21 12.97
C LYS A 58 -2.35 3.14 12.73
N LYS A 59 -1.67 3.01 11.59
CA LYS A 59 -0.54 3.88 11.23
C LYS A 59 -0.97 5.33 11.03
N ASP A 60 -2.04 5.52 10.28
CA ASP A 60 -2.57 6.85 9.96
C ASP A 60 -3.06 7.56 11.22
N PHE A 61 -3.84 6.90 12.07
CA PHE A 61 -4.35 7.47 13.32
C PHE A 61 -3.21 7.83 14.29
N LYS A 62 -2.18 6.96 14.42
CA LYS A 62 -0.98 7.27 15.23
C LYS A 62 -0.26 8.51 14.71
N SER A 63 -0.17 8.66 13.39
CA SER A 63 0.42 9.86 12.76
C SER A 63 -0.42 11.10 13.05
N ASP A 64 -1.75 11.00 12.93
CA ASP A 64 -2.67 12.10 13.18
C ASP A 64 -2.61 12.57 14.63
N ILE A 65 -2.53 11.64 15.61
CA ILE A 65 -2.26 11.95 17.03
C ILE A 65 -0.97 12.75 17.18
N LYS A 66 0.13 12.26 16.58
CA LYS A 66 1.45 12.92 16.67
C LYS A 66 1.42 14.32 16.07
N ASN A 67 0.66 14.52 15.00
CA ASN A 67 0.63 15.75 14.21
C ASN A 67 -0.44 16.75 14.66
N GLY A 68 -0.98 16.63 15.88
CA GLY A 68 -1.83 17.66 16.46
C GLY A 68 -3.32 17.32 16.60
N LEU A 69 -3.75 16.08 16.32
CA LEU A 69 -5.14 15.65 16.60
C LEU A 69 -5.49 15.81 18.09
N ALA A 70 -4.56 15.49 19.00
CA ALA A 70 -4.77 15.64 20.45
C ALA A 70 -4.86 17.10 20.91
N ARG A 71 -4.30 18.03 20.13
CA ARG A 71 -4.25 19.46 20.42
C ARG A 71 -5.38 20.24 19.74
N GLY A 72 -6.22 19.57 18.95
CA GLY A 72 -7.27 20.21 18.15
C GLY A 72 -6.76 20.91 16.89
N GLU A 73 -5.47 20.80 16.55
CA GLU A 73 -4.89 21.38 15.33
C GLU A 73 -5.34 20.63 14.06
N ARG A 74 -5.81 19.38 14.22
CA ARG A 74 -6.28 18.53 13.13
C ARG A 74 -7.58 17.83 13.48
N SER A 75 -8.41 17.59 12.47
CA SER A 75 -9.59 16.73 12.56
C SER A 75 -9.25 15.27 12.26
N ILE A 76 -10.16 14.36 12.61
CA ILE A 76 -10.06 12.96 12.19
C ILE A 76 -10.03 12.88 10.66
N ARG A 77 -9.13 12.04 10.15
CA ARG A 77 -8.98 11.77 8.72
C ARG A 77 -10.23 11.13 8.13
N ASN A 78 -10.64 11.63 6.97
CA ASN A 78 -11.63 11.00 6.10
C ASN A 78 -10.98 10.51 4.81
N TYR A 79 -11.26 9.27 4.42
CA TYR A 79 -10.81 8.69 3.16
C TYR A 79 -11.85 8.93 2.06
N LYS A 80 -11.39 9.33 0.87
CA LYS A 80 -12.24 9.52 -0.31
C LYS A 80 -12.85 8.18 -0.76
N ARG A 81 -13.99 8.22 -1.44
CA ARG A 81 -14.62 7.03 -2.04
C ARG A 81 -13.75 6.40 -3.14
N THR A 82 -13.00 7.24 -3.84
CA THR A 82 -12.03 6.87 -4.89
C THR A 82 -10.66 6.45 -4.32
N PHE A 83 -10.55 6.22 -3.01
CA PHE A 83 -9.28 5.81 -2.41
C PHE A 83 -8.78 4.50 -3.06
N PRO A 84 -7.52 4.43 -3.49
CA PRO A 84 -6.98 3.27 -4.19
C PRO A 84 -7.17 1.96 -3.41
N LEU A 85 -7.39 0.87 -4.13
CA LEU A 85 -7.39 -0.46 -3.57
C LEU A 85 -5.94 -0.84 -3.19
N LEU A 86 -5.69 -0.97 -1.90
CA LEU A 86 -4.38 -1.37 -1.40
C LEU A 86 -4.13 -2.85 -1.69
N THR A 87 -2.94 -3.18 -2.18
CA THR A 87 -2.50 -4.54 -2.49
C THR A 87 -1.14 -4.82 -1.85
N ARG A 88 -0.95 -6.05 -1.35
CA ARG A 88 0.36 -6.43 -0.81
C ARG A 88 1.33 -6.72 -1.94
N GLY A 89 2.61 -6.45 -1.72
CA GLY A 89 3.64 -6.81 -2.69
C GLY A 89 3.69 -8.30 -3.01
N ARG A 90 3.43 -9.16 -2.01
CA ARG A 90 3.35 -10.63 -2.20
C ARG A 90 2.20 -11.08 -3.12
N ASP A 91 1.17 -10.25 -3.28
CA ASP A 91 0.01 -10.56 -4.11
C ASP A 91 0.24 -10.13 -5.57
N LEU A 92 1.36 -9.45 -5.85
CA LEU A 92 1.81 -9.05 -7.19
C LEU A 92 3.02 -9.91 -7.59
N SER A 93 2.84 -10.75 -8.60
CA SER A 93 3.91 -11.61 -9.13
C SER A 93 4.22 -11.24 -10.57
N PHE A 94 5.45 -10.76 -10.79
CA PHE A 94 5.96 -10.40 -12.11
C PHE A 94 6.69 -11.61 -12.71
N TYR A 95 6.44 -11.90 -13.97
CA TYR A 95 7.08 -13.03 -14.66
C TYR A 95 7.14 -12.81 -16.18
N TYR A 96 8.08 -13.49 -16.82
CA TYR A 96 8.16 -13.58 -18.28
C TYR A 96 7.21 -14.65 -18.82
N ASP A 97 6.54 -14.34 -19.92
CA ASP A 97 5.74 -15.27 -20.70
C ASP A 97 6.10 -15.11 -22.17
N GLY A 98 7.09 -15.88 -22.62
CA GLY A 98 7.80 -15.62 -23.87
C GLY A 98 8.54 -14.28 -23.81
N ASP A 99 8.32 -13.43 -24.81
CA ASP A 99 8.89 -12.08 -24.90
C ASP A 99 8.08 -11.02 -24.11
N ASP A 100 6.90 -11.40 -23.60
CA ASP A 100 6.03 -10.50 -22.84
C ASP A 100 6.33 -10.55 -21.34
N ILE A 101 6.17 -9.41 -20.66
CA ILE A 101 6.13 -9.35 -19.20
C ILE A 101 4.67 -9.35 -18.74
N LYS A 102 4.36 -10.20 -17.76
CA LYS A 102 3.02 -10.30 -17.16
C LYS A 102 3.07 -10.10 -15.65
N ILE A 103 1.98 -9.55 -15.12
CA ILE A 103 1.76 -9.35 -13.68
C ILE A 103 0.55 -10.20 -13.29
N LYS A 104 0.79 -11.28 -12.55
CA LYS A 104 -0.29 -12.01 -11.89
C LYS A 104 -0.67 -11.28 -10.62
N TRP A 105 -1.95 -11.03 -10.48
CA TRP A 105 -2.59 -10.45 -9.31
C TRP A 105 -3.60 -11.44 -8.71
N VAL A 106 -4.31 -11.00 -7.66
CA VAL A 106 -5.25 -11.82 -6.91
C VAL A 106 -6.34 -12.42 -7.80
N ASN A 107 -6.90 -13.55 -7.38
CA ASN A 107 -8.00 -14.23 -8.07
C ASN A 107 -7.71 -14.59 -9.55
N LYS A 108 -6.48 -14.98 -9.86
CA LYS A 108 -6.03 -15.36 -11.22
C LYS A 108 -6.15 -14.25 -12.27
N ILE A 109 -6.28 -13.00 -11.83
CA ILE A 109 -6.24 -11.86 -12.74
C ILE A 109 -4.79 -11.69 -13.19
N THR A 110 -4.55 -11.64 -14.50
CA THR A 110 -3.21 -11.42 -15.06
C THR A 110 -3.25 -10.22 -15.98
N PHE A 111 -2.36 -9.26 -15.75
CA PHE A 111 -2.17 -8.08 -16.57
C PHE A 111 -0.98 -8.30 -17.51
N LYS A 112 -1.14 -8.00 -18.79
CA LYS A 112 -0.03 -7.89 -19.73
C LYS A 112 0.61 -6.50 -19.57
N VAL A 113 1.92 -6.46 -19.39
CA VAL A 113 2.67 -5.20 -19.34
C VAL A 113 2.95 -4.76 -20.77
N LEU A 114 2.39 -3.62 -21.16
CA LEU A 114 2.69 -2.99 -22.44
C LEU A 114 3.82 -1.99 -22.22
N LEU A 115 5.04 -2.42 -22.53
CA LEU A 115 6.17 -1.51 -22.65
C LEU A 115 6.00 -0.74 -23.97
N GLY A 116 6.17 0.58 -23.94
CA GLY A 116 5.95 1.44 -25.11
C GLY A 116 6.75 1.01 -26.34
N HIS A 117 6.41 1.54 -27.51
CA HIS A 117 7.16 1.27 -28.75
C HIS A 117 8.65 1.61 -28.56
N ARG A 118 9.54 0.92 -29.30
CA ARG A 118 11.03 0.94 -29.19
C ARG A 118 11.72 2.32 -29.21
N PHE A 119 10.96 3.41 -29.35
CA PHE A 119 11.43 4.80 -29.45
C PHE A 119 11.12 5.64 -28.20
N ASN A 120 10.57 5.06 -27.13
CA ASN A 120 10.41 5.78 -25.87
C ASN A 120 11.74 5.79 -25.11
N LYS A 121 12.25 6.98 -24.74
CA LYS A 121 13.58 7.17 -24.12
C LYS A 121 13.83 6.32 -22.87
N ASN A 122 12.76 5.88 -22.20
CA ASN A 122 12.82 5.16 -20.91
C ASN A 122 12.53 3.65 -21.05
N ASP A 123 12.40 3.09 -22.27
CA ASP A 123 12.08 1.66 -22.45
C ASP A 123 13.17 0.74 -21.88
N LEU A 124 14.45 1.07 -22.11
CA LEU A 124 15.57 0.31 -21.58
C LEU A 124 15.56 0.30 -20.05
N GLU A 125 15.43 1.48 -19.43
CA GLU A 125 15.39 1.61 -17.97
C GLU A 125 14.22 0.84 -17.35
N LEU A 126 13.04 0.91 -17.97
CA LEU A 126 11.84 0.22 -17.50
C LEU A 126 11.99 -1.30 -17.61
N ARG A 127 12.58 -1.81 -18.71
CA ARG A 127 12.92 -3.23 -18.87
C ARG A 127 13.91 -3.69 -17.81
N THR A 128 14.98 -2.94 -17.59
CA THR A 128 15.97 -3.26 -16.56
C THR A 128 15.36 -3.24 -15.16
N PHE A 129 14.50 -2.25 -14.87
CA PHE A 129 13.77 -2.18 -13.62
C PHE A 129 12.89 -3.41 -13.39
N LEU A 130 12.08 -3.79 -14.38
CA LEU A 130 11.22 -4.96 -14.30
C LEU A 130 12.01 -6.27 -14.21
N ALA A 131 13.13 -6.39 -14.92
CA ALA A 131 14.03 -7.53 -14.79
C ALA A 131 14.55 -7.66 -13.35
N ASN A 132 14.99 -6.57 -12.72
CA ASN A 132 15.42 -6.59 -11.33
C ASN A 132 14.29 -6.95 -10.34
N VAL A 133 13.03 -6.58 -10.65
CA VAL A 133 11.85 -7.02 -9.88
C VAL A 133 11.61 -8.52 -10.05
N ILE A 134 11.65 -9.04 -11.28
CA ILE A 134 11.44 -10.46 -11.60
C ILE A 134 12.55 -11.33 -10.97
N ASP A 135 13.80 -10.88 -11.07
CA ASP A 135 14.98 -11.52 -10.49
C ASP A 135 15.05 -11.39 -8.96
N LYS A 136 14.03 -10.76 -8.33
CA LYS A 136 13.92 -10.54 -6.88
C LYS A 136 15.07 -9.72 -6.27
N ARG A 137 15.80 -8.97 -7.09
CA ARG A 137 16.79 -7.98 -6.63
C ARG A 137 16.10 -6.77 -6.03
N TYR A 138 14.93 -6.42 -6.56
CA TYR A 138 14.06 -5.38 -6.02
C TYR A 138 12.86 -6.00 -5.31
N LYS A 139 12.51 -5.46 -4.14
CA LYS A 139 11.41 -6.00 -3.33
C LYS A 139 10.13 -5.19 -3.57
N VAL A 140 9.10 -5.85 -4.07
CA VAL A 140 7.78 -5.21 -4.21
C VAL A 140 7.16 -5.00 -2.83
N CYS A 141 6.75 -3.76 -2.58
CA CYS A 141 6.16 -3.31 -1.31
C CYS A 141 4.63 -3.21 -1.41
N GLU A 142 3.99 -2.75 -0.35
CA GLU A 142 2.55 -2.42 -0.38
C GLU A 142 2.30 -1.38 -1.47
N SER A 143 1.56 -1.81 -2.49
CA SER A 143 1.25 -1.02 -3.68
C SER A 143 -0.25 -0.73 -3.69
N SER A 144 -0.74 0.01 -4.68
CA SER A 144 -2.17 0.24 -4.81
C SER A 144 -2.65 0.25 -6.24
N ILE A 145 -3.92 -0.07 -6.43
CA ILE A 145 -4.59 -0.05 -7.72
C ILE A 145 -5.71 0.97 -7.65
N GLU A 146 -5.71 1.91 -8.57
CA GLU A 146 -6.74 2.93 -8.68
C GLU A 146 -7.41 2.88 -10.05
N ILE A 147 -8.66 3.33 -10.09
CA ILE A 147 -9.40 3.51 -11.33
C ILE A 147 -9.57 5.02 -11.48
N VAL A 148 -8.92 5.57 -12.50
CA VAL A 148 -9.04 6.97 -12.90
C VAL A 148 -9.76 6.98 -14.24
N ASP A 149 -10.97 7.53 -14.23
CA ASP A 149 -11.93 7.50 -15.33
C ASP A 149 -12.25 6.07 -15.81
N LYS A 150 -11.59 5.62 -16.89
CA LYS A 150 -11.73 4.28 -17.47
C LYS A 150 -10.40 3.51 -17.50
N THR A 151 -9.38 4.04 -16.84
CA THR A 151 -8.02 3.50 -16.82
C THR A 151 -7.72 2.90 -15.46
N LEU A 152 -7.23 1.66 -15.46
CA LEU A 152 -6.71 1.00 -14.28
C LEU A 152 -5.23 1.33 -14.13
N ILE A 153 -4.86 1.97 -13.01
CA ILE A 153 -3.48 2.37 -12.72
C ILE A 153 -2.95 1.56 -11.55
N LEU A 154 -1.78 0.95 -11.74
CA LEU A 154 -1.03 0.28 -10.67
C LEU A 154 0.05 1.23 -10.14
N ASN A 155 -0.18 1.78 -8.96
CA ASN A 155 0.79 2.54 -8.19
C ASN A 155 1.75 1.56 -7.51
N LEU A 156 2.77 1.14 -8.26
CA LEU A 156 3.77 0.16 -7.83
C LEU A 156 4.78 0.83 -6.88
N SER A 157 4.93 0.27 -5.68
CA SER A 157 5.96 0.66 -4.72
C SER A 157 7.01 -0.44 -4.63
N VAL A 158 8.28 -0.08 -4.78
CA VAL A 158 9.40 -1.02 -4.80
C VAL A 158 10.52 -0.50 -3.91
N ASP A 159 11.04 -1.37 -3.07
CA ASP A 159 12.25 -1.15 -2.29
C ASP A 159 13.46 -1.56 -3.13
N ILE A 160 14.23 -0.55 -3.54
CA ILE A 160 15.44 -0.70 -4.34
C ILE A 160 16.62 -0.63 -3.37
N PRO A 161 17.40 -1.73 -3.22
CA PRO A 161 18.57 -1.71 -2.35
C PRO A 161 19.59 -0.71 -2.90
N ILE A 162 19.91 0.31 -2.11
CA ILE A 162 20.97 1.26 -2.44
C ILE A 162 22.30 0.55 -2.19
N ASN A 163 23.02 0.22 -3.26
CA ASN A 163 24.36 -0.31 -3.14
C ASN A 163 25.30 0.85 -2.75
N LYS A 164 25.65 0.93 -1.46
CA LYS A 164 26.54 1.97 -0.91
C LYS A 164 28.01 1.65 -1.24
N LYS A 165 28.35 1.50 -2.53
CA LYS A 165 29.73 1.49 -3.03
C LYS A 165 29.91 2.69 -3.95
N MET A 166 30.12 3.86 -3.36
CA MET A 166 30.57 5.03 -4.09
C MET A 166 31.36 5.97 -3.16
N SER A 167 32.59 5.59 -2.86
CA SER A 167 33.71 6.48 -2.51
C SER A 167 34.98 5.64 -2.29
N LEU A 168 35.86 5.58 -3.29
CA LEU A 168 37.32 5.35 -3.26
C LEU A 168 37.76 4.78 -4.62
N PHE A 169 37.69 5.62 -5.65
CA PHE A 169 38.73 5.59 -6.67
C PHE A 169 39.76 6.63 -6.23
N LEU A 170 40.71 6.23 -5.39
CA LEU A 170 42.01 6.89 -5.36
C LEU A 170 42.72 6.39 -6.62
N ILE A 171 42.80 7.23 -7.64
CA ILE A 171 43.82 7.08 -8.67
C ILE A 171 45.07 7.69 -8.03
N GLU A 172 45.97 6.84 -7.56
CA GLU A 172 47.36 7.27 -7.36
C GLU A 172 47.98 7.47 -8.75
N LEU A 173 48.58 8.65 -8.93
CA LEU A 173 49.31 9.08 -10.13
C LEU A 173 50.59 8.25 -10.33
#